data_AF-A0A9E0VJV5-F1
#
_entry.id   AF-A0A9E0VJV5-F1
#
_cell.length_a   1.000
_cell.length_b   1.000
_cell.length_c   1.000
_cell.angle_alpha   90.00
_cell.angle_beta   90.00
_cell.angle_gamma   90.00
#
_symmetry.space_group_name_H-M   'P 1'
#
loop_
_entity.id
_entity.type
_entity.pdbx_description
1 polymer ?
#
loop_
_entity_poly.entity_id
_entity_poly.type
_entity_poly.pdbx_seq_one_letter_code
_entity_poly.pdbx_strand_id
1 'polypeptide(L)'
;MDGRRHDVLRIASKSIWKERFTRNFEFYCPMCTTPRRIGMHPKPGQPIHFVQVGLTAFLVALLAREALPWIEWKGLVSFVPLWIGFEMVYRARVRAKVTCSKCGFDPILYLVDVEKARSAIQDHWRKRFAEKGIPFPGSEAENDAARSRPAAAIAPAGSAKSRAVSEDSEAPEVEA
;
A
#
# COMPACT_ATOMS: atom_id res chain seq x y z
N MET A 1 -29.03 -13.70 -16.52
CA MET A 1 -28.69 -12.41 -17.17
C MET A 1 -27.19 -12.33 -17.36
N ASP A 2 -26.67 -13.14 -18.28
CA ASP A 2 -25.26 -13.21 -18.65
C ASP A 2 -25.23 -13.33 -20.16
N GLY A 3 -24.61 -12.38 -20.87
CA GLY A 3 -24.63 -12.38 -22.33
C GLY A 3 -24.21 -11.08 -22.99
N ARG A 4 -23.18 -10.39 -22.46
CA ARG A 4 -22.61 -9.21 -23.13
C ARG A 4 -21.13 -9.00 -22.85
N ARG A 5 -20.33 -10.05 -22.96
CA ARG A 5 -18.88 -9.95 -23.18
C ARG A 5 -18.61 -10.60 -24.52
N HIS A 6 -17.90 -9.94 -25.44
CA HIS A 6 -16.99 -10.51 -26.46
C HIS A 6 -16.72 -9.64 -27.71
N ASP A 7 -17.19 -8.39 -27.81
CA ASP A 7 -16.90 -7.54 -28.99
C ASP A 7 -15.94 -6.36 -28.74
N VAL A 8 -14.96 -6.50 -27.83
CA VAL A 8 -13.88 -5.49 -27.67
C VAL A 8 -12.59 -5.90 -28.41
N LEU A 9 -12.53 -7.11 -28.96
CA LEU A 9 -11.30 -7.65 -29.59
C LEU A 9 -11.12 -7.27 -31.06
N ARG A 10 -12.06 -6.56 -31.70
CA ARG A 10 -12.04 -6.32 -33.16
C ARG A 10 -11.50 -4.95 -33.61
N ILE A 11 -11.18 -4.04 -32.69
CA ILE A 11 -10.66 -2.70 -33.03
C ILE A 11 -9.12 -2.67 -33.12
N ALA A 12 -8.43 -3.77 -32.77
CA ALA A 12 -6.99 -3.74 -32.48
C ALA A 12 -6.02 -4.03 -33.65
N SER A 13 -6.43 -4.02 -34.93
CA SER A 13 -5.55 -4.51 -36.00
C SER A 13 -4.92 -3.46 -36.92
N LYS A 14 -5.20 -2.16 -36.78
CA LYS A 14 -4.64 -1.13 -37.70
C LYS A 14 -4.25 0.22 -37.09
N SER A 15 -4.06 0.35 -35.77
CA SER A 15 -3.42 1.56 -35.24
C SER A 15 -1.90 1.47 -35.39
N ILE A 16 -1.33 2.34 -36.22
CA ILE A 16 0.12 2.56 -36.39
C ILE A 16 0.82 2.91 -35.05
N TRP A 17 0.03 3.33 -34.07
CA TRP A 17 0.39 3.28 -32.65
C TRP A 17 0.35 1.83 -32.18
N LYS A 18 1.43 1.11 -32.48
CA LYS A 18 1.75 -0.18 -31.85
C LYS A 18 1.69 0.07 -30.34
N GLU A 19 0.60 -0.36 -29.70
CA GLU A 19 0.50 -0.37 -28.24
C GLU A 19 1.76 -1.08 -27.76
N ARG A 20 2.71 -0.31 -27.22
CA ARG A 20 3.89 -0.87 -26.55
C ARG A 20 3.29 -1.85 -25.57
N PHE A 21 3.60 -3.15 -25.73
CA PHE A 21 3.09 -4.26 -24.95
C PHE A 21 3.32 -3.99 -23.45
N THR A 22 2.46 -3.17 -22.83
CA THR A 22 2.44 -3.02 -21.39
C THR A 22 1.80 -4.30 -20.92
N ARG A 23 2.57 -5.12 -20.19
CA ARG A 23 2.05 -6.31 -19.55
C ARG A 23 1.06 -5.84 -18.48
N ASN A 24 -0.18 -5.62 -18.90
CA ASN A 24 -1.26 -5.20 -18.05
C ASN A 24 -1.67 -6.41 -17.23
N PHE A 25 -1.51 -6.32 -15.92
CA PHE A 25 -1.98 -7.37 -15.02
C PHE A 25 -3.47 -7.14 -14.76
N GLU A 26 -4.30 -8.04 -15.30
CA GLU A 26 -5.72 -8.07 -15.03
C GLU A 26 -6.02 -9.05 -13.90
N PHE A 27 -6.77 -8.63 -12.89
CA PHE A 27 -7.24 -9.50 -11.82
C PHE A 27 -8.59 -9.04 -11.31
N TYR A 28 -9.30 -9.93 -10.60
CA TYR A 28 -10.56 -9.62 -9.97
C TYR A 28 -10.36 -9.41 -8.47
N CYS A 29 -11.04 -8.40 -7.91
CA CYS A 29 -11.05 -8.22 -6.46
C CYS A 29 -11.78 -9.41 -5.80
N PRO A 30 -11.20 -10.08 -4.79
CA PRO A 30 -11.84 -11.24 -4.16
C PRO A 30 -13.12 -10.87 -3.39
N MET A 31 -13.18 -9.65 -2.83
CA MET A 31 -14.35 -9.21 -2.04
C MET A 31 -15.54 -8.75 -2.88
N CYS A 32 -15.32 -7.99 -3.96
CA CYS A 32 -16.39 -7.35 -4.73
C CYS A 32 -16.41 -7.72 -6.21
N THR A 33 -15.59 -8.70 -6.61
CA THR A 33 -15.48 -9.25 -7.98
C THR A 33 -15.28 -8.20 -9.08
N THR A 34 -14.89 -6.98 -8.72
CA THR A 34 -14.69 -5.89 -9.67
C THR A 34 -13.38 -6.11 -10.43
N PRO A 35 -13.39 -6.03 -11.78
CA PRO A 35 -12.18 -6.18 -12.57
C PRO A 35 -11.22 -5.01 -12.32
N ARG A 36 -9.93 -5.32 -12.18
CA ARG A 36 -8.84 -4.37 -11.98
C ARG A 36 -7.75 -4.61 -13.01
N ARG A 37 -7.13 -3.51 -13.44
CA ARG A 37 -6.00 -3.49 -14.36
C ARG A 37 -4.89 -2.67 -13.73
N ILE A 38 -3.71 -3.26 -13.56
CA ILE A 38 -2.51 -2.53 -13.15
C ILE A 38 -1.60 -2.43 -14.38
N GLY A 39 -1.40 -1.20 -14.86
CA GLY A 39 -0.50 -0.89 -15.98
C GLY A 39 0.99 -0.78 -15.58
N MET A 40 1.34 -1.27 -14.40
CA MET A 40 2.69 -1.21 -13.81
C MET A 40 3.09 -2.60 -13.35
N HIS A 41 4.34 -2.97 -13.62
CA HIS A 41 4.89 -4.22 -13.13
C HIS A 41 5.12 -4.13 -11.61
N PRO A 42 4.73 -5.12 -10.79
CA PRO A 42 4.84 -5.01 -9.33
C PRO A 42 6.28 -5.17 -8.81
N LYS A 43 7.18 -5.76 -9.61
CA LYS A 43 8.59 -5.96 -9.20
C LYS A 43 9.40 -4.68 -9.44
N PRO A 44 9.94 -4.02 -8.40
CA PRO A 44 10.99 -3.02 -8.58
C PRO A 44 12.24 -3.72 -9.15
N GLY A 45 13.06 -2.98 -9.90
CA GLY A 45 14.33 -3.51 -10.42
C GLY A 45 14.36 -3.82 -11.92
N GLN A 46 13.44 -3.27 -12.72
CA GLN A 46 13.70 -3.21 -14.16
C GLN A 46 14.94 -2.35 -14.45
N PRO A 47 15.80 -2.72 -15.43
CA PRO A 47 17.04 -1.99 -15.72
C PRO A 47 16.79 -0.51 -16.01
N ILE A 48 15.63 -0.17 -16.57
CA ILE A 48 15.22 1.20 -16.83
C ILE A 48 15.12 2.06 -15.56
N HIS A 49 14.72 1.48 -14.43
CA HIS A 49 14.65 2.19 -13.15
C HIS A 49 16.05 2.49 -12.61
N PHE A 50 17.01 1.58 -12.78
CA PHE A 50 18.40 1.83 -12.42
C PHE A 50 19.01 2.96 -13.24
N VAL A 51 18.74 3.00 -14.55
CA VAL A 51 19.20 4.10 -15.42
C VAL A 51 18.56 5.43 -15.00
N GLN A 52 17.25 5.44 -14.72
CA GLN A 52 16.56 6.64 -14.27
C GLN A 52 17.13 7.17 -12.94
N VAL A 53 17.27 6.28 -11.93
CA VAL A 53 17.80 6.67 -10.62
C VAL A 53 19.27 7.08 -10.70
N GLY A 54 20.07 6.34 -11.47
CA GLY A 54 21.47 6.68 -11.73
C GLY A 54 21.63 8.04 -12.40
N LEU A 55 20.81 8.36 -13.40
CA LEU A 55 20.83 9.66 -14.07
C LEU A 55 20.39 10.79 -13.13
N THR A 56 19.36 10.56 -12.30
CA THR A 56 18.96 11.55 -11.28
C THR A 56 20.03 11.77 -10.22
N ALA A 57 20.68 10.70 -9.74
CA ALA A 57 21.76 10.79 -8.76
C ALA A 57 22.98 11.50 -9.36
N PHE A 58 23.31 11.24 -10.63
CA PHE A 58 24.36 11.93 -11.37
C PHE A 58 24.07 13.44 -11.49
N LEU A 59 22.84 13.82 -11.87
CA LEU A 59 22.45 15.24 -11.92
C LEU A 59 22.50 15.91 -10.55
N VAL A 60 22.04 15.23 -9.49
CA VAL A 60 22.13 15.73 -8.11
C VAL A 60 23.59 15.90 -7.69
N ALA A 61 24.48 14.97 -8.06
CA ALA A 61 25.91 15.08 -7.78
C ALA A 61 26.55 16.27 -8.52
N LEU A 62 26.19 16.52 -9.78
CA LEU A 62 26.65 17.70 -10.53
C LEU A 62 26.19 19.01 -9.87
N LEU A 63 24.92 19.09 -9.46
CA LEU A 63 24.38 20.26 -8.75
C LEU A 63 25.04 20.46 -7.38
N ALA A 64 25.28 19.37 -6.65
CA ALA A 64 25.95 19.40 -5.36
C ALA A 64 27.41 19.86 -5.47
N ARG A 65 28.09 19.56 -6.58
CA ARG A 65 29.45 20.00 -6.85
C ARG A 65 29.55 21.53 -6.95
N GLU A 66 28.62 22.16 -7.67
CA GLU A 66 28.56 23.61 -7.81
C GLU A 66 28.16 24.31 -6.50
N ALA A 67 27.26 23.69 -5.73
CA ALA A 67 26.75 24.28 -4.49
C ALA A 67 27.70 24.12 -3.29
N LEU A 68 28.38 22.96 -3.17
CA LEU A 68 29.25 22.62 -2.04
C LEU A 68 30.51 21.89 -2.52
N PRO A 69 31.62 22.61 -2.82
CA PRO A 69 32.84 22.00 -3.36
C PRO A 69 33.51 21.00 -2.41
N TRP A 70 33.12 20.98 -1.13
CA TRP A 70 33.70 20.10 -0.12
C TRP A 70 33.16 18.65 -0.13
N ILE A 71 32.21 18.33 -1.02
CA ILE A 71 31.39 17.10 -0.97
C ILE A 71 31.67 16.14 -2.15
N GLU A 72 32.74 16.32 -2.93
CA GLU A 72 32.99 15.52 -4.15
C GLU A 72 32.94 13.98 -3.92
N TRP A 73 33.53 13.46 -2.84
CA TRP A 73 33.51 12.02 -2.55
C TRP A 73 32.14 11.49 -2.09
N LYS A 74 31.30 12.35 -1.50
CA LYS A 74 29.99 11.95 -0.94
C LYS A 74 28.89 11.87 -1.99
N GLY A 75 29.16 12.30 -3.23
CA GLY A 75 28.24 12.16 -4.35
C GLY A 75 27.84 10.71 -4.60
N LEU A 76 28.80 9.77 -4.51
CA LEU A 76 28.50 8.34 -4.66
C LEU A 76 27.66 7.80 -3.49
N VAL A 77 27.92 8.29 -2.28
CA VAL A 77 27.16 7.91 -1.07
C VAL A 77 25.70 8.37 -1.16
N SER A 78 25.43 9.48 -1.85
CA SER A 78 24.07 10.00 -2.05
C SER A 78 23.17 9.10 -2.92
N PHE A 79 23.78 8.19 -3.71
CA PHE A 79 23.02 7.22 -4.51
C PHE A 79 22.18 6.29 -3.65
N VAL A 80 22.74 5.80 -2.53
CA VAL A 80 22.06 4.84 -1.64
C VAL A 80 20.76 5.41 -1.03
N PRO A 81 20.74 6.57 -0.35
CA PRO A 81 19.51 7.13 0.18
C PRO A 81 18.52 7.52 -0.91
N LEU A 82 18.99 7.98 -2.08
CA LEU A 82 18.13 8.30 -3.21
C LEU A 82 17.46 7.03 -3.78
N TRP A 83 18.19 5.92 -3.87
CA TRP A 83 17.66 4.62 -4.26
C TRP A 83 16.62 4.09 -3.25
N ILE A 84 16.92 4.17 -1.95
CA ILE A 84 15.98 3.76 -0.90
C ILE A 84 14.69 4.59 -0.98
N GLY A 85 14.81 5.92 -1.13
CA GLY A 85 13.66 6.81 -1.28
C GLY A 85 12.83 6.48 -2.51
N PHE A 86 13.49 6.24 -3.66
CA PHE A 86 12.83 5.80 -4.88
C PHE A 86 12.06 4.49 -4.67
N GLU A 87 12.68 3.49 -4.03
CA GLU A 87 12.06 2.19 -3.78
C GLU A 87 10.83 2.32 -2.86
N MET A 88 10.93 3.11 -1.80
CA MET A 88 9.81 3.38 -0.88
C MET A 88 8.63 4.03 -1.61
N VAL A 89 8.88 5.08 -2.40
CA VAL A 89 7.83 5.77 -3.18
C VAL A 89 7.23 4.85 -4.22
N TYR A 90 8.06 4.05 -4.90
CA TYR A 90 7.60 3.08 -5.89
C TYR A 90 6.68 2.03 -5.25
N ARG A 91 7.11 1.42 -4.15
CA ARG A 91 6.31 0.43 -3.41
C ARG A 91 5.00 1.03 -2.90
N ALA A 92 5.02 2.26 -2.38
CA ALA A 92 3.82 2.97 -1.94
C ALA A 92 2.83 3.21 -3.10
N ARG A 93 3.33 3.64 -4.27
CA ARG A 93 2.49 3.83 -5.46
C ARG A 93 1.91 2.52 -5.99
N VAL A 94 2.68 1.44 -5.98
CA VAL A 94 2.18 0.10 -6.33
C VAL A 94 1.07 -0.30 -5.38
N ARG A 95 1.27 -0.17 -4.07
CA ARG A 95 0.25 -0.49 -3.05
C ARG A 95 -1.04 0.31 -3.22
N ALA A 96 -0.93 1.61 -3.50
CA ALA A 96 -2.09 2.47 -3.76
C ALA A 96 -2.89 2.00 -4.99
N LYS A 97 -2.21 1.55 -6.06
CA LYS A 97 -2.87 1.03 -7.27
C LYS A 97 -3.50 -0.35 -7.10
N VAL A 98 -2.91 -1.17 -6.23
CA VAL A 98 -3.38 -2.53 -5.93
C VAL A 98 -4.65 -2.49 -5.06
N THR A 99 -4.80 -1.46 -4.22
CA THR A 99 -5.96 -1.28 -3.33
C THR A 99 -7.26 -1.06 -4.12
N CYS A 100 -8.33 -1.78 -3.76
CA CYS A 100 -9.60 -1.68 -4.46
C CYS A 100 -10.38 -0.40 -4.05
N SER A 101 -10.47 0.60 -4.93
CA SER A 101 -11.27 1.82 -4.73
C SER A 101 -12.79 1.62 -4.50
N LYS A 102 -13.35 0.44 -4.78
CA LYS A 102 -14.78 0.18 -4.54
C LYS A 102 -15.03 -0.26 -3.10
N CYS A 103 -14.34 -1.30 -2.65
CA CYS A 103 -14.58 -1.93 -1.35
C CYS A 103 -13.48 -1.66 -0.30
N GLY A 104 -12.38 -1.00 -0.65
CA GLY A 104 -11.28 -0.71 0.28
C GLY A 104 -10.33 -1.90 0.54
N PHE A 105 -10.48 -3.02 -0.16
CA PHE A 105 -9.63 -4.20 0.04
C PHE A 105 -8.17 -3.93 -0.39
N ASP A 106 -7.23 -4.12 0.54
CA ASP A 106 -5.78 -4.10 0.31
C ASP A 106 -5.20 -5.53 0.49
N PRO A 107 -4.78 -6.21 -0.60
CA PRO A 107 -4.25 -7.57 -0.51
C PRO A 107 -2.91 -7.64 0.23
N ILE A 108 -2.09 -6.58 0.20
CA ILE A 108 -0.81 -6.58 0.93
C ILE A 108 -1.10 -6.51 2.42
N LEU A 109 -2.04 -5.65 2.83
CA LEU A 109 -2.46 -5.57 4.22
C LEU A 109 -3.09 -6.89 4.67
N TYR A 110 -3.91 -7.53 3.84
CA TYR A 110 -4.54 -8.82 4.16
C TYR A 110 -3.53 -9.96 4.37
N LEU A 111 -2.42 -9.96 3.62
CA LEU A 111 -1.35 -10.94 3.78
C LEU A 111 -0.56 -10.75 5.08
N VAL A 112 -0.39 -9.50 5.54
CA VAL A 112 0.36 -9.17 6.75
C VAL A 112 -0.51 -9.27 8.00
N ASP A 113 -1.73 -8.76 7.94
CA ASP A 113 -2.66 -8.66 9.06
C ASP A 113 -4.11 -8.67 8.56
N VAL A 114 -4.76 -9.83 8.72
CA VAL A 114 -6.14 -10.06 8.29
C VAL A 114 -7.13 -9.20 9.09
N GLU A 115 -6.87 -8.98 10.37
CA GLU A 115 -7.78 -8.23 11.25
C GLU A 115 -7.77 -6.75 10.87
N LYS A 116 -6.58 -6.18 10.68
CA LYS A 116 -6.41 -4.80 10.22
C LYS A 116 -6.93 -4.58 8.81
N ALA A 117 -6.84 -5.57 7.94
CA ALA A 117 -7.46 -5.51 6.62
C ALA A 117 -9.00 -5.50 6.72
N ARG A 118 -9.58 -6.32 7.60
CA ARG A 118 -11.04 -6.32 7.84
C ARG A 118 -11.53 -5.00 8.41
N SER A 119 -10.83 -4.42 9.39
CA SER A 119 -11.19 -3.12 9.96
C SER A 119 -11.10 -2.01 8.90
N ALA A 120 -10.05 -1.99 8.08
CA ALA A 120 -9.93 -1.02 6.98
C ALA A 120 -11.07 -1.10 5.97
N ILE A 121 -11.57 -2.32 5.66
CA ILE A 121 -12.73 -2.52 4.79
C ILE A 121 -14.00 -2.00 5.47
N GLN A 122 -14.21 -2.31 6.75
CA GLN A 122 -15.35 -1.80 7.51
C GLN A 122 -15.35 -0.28 7.56
N ASP A 123 -14.21 0.35 7.85
CA ASP A 123 -14.05 1.81 7.87
C ASP A 123 -14.34 2.43 6.51
N HIS A 124 -13.87 1.81 5.43
CA HIS A 124 -14.15 2.26 4.07
C HIS A 124 -15.66 2.25 3.77
N TRP A 125 -16.36 1.18 4.17
CA TRP A 125 -17.81 1.13 4.02
C TRP A 125 -18.53 2.13 4.92
N ARG A 126 -18.14 2.25 6.20
CA ARG A 126 -18.72 3.24 7.13
C ARG A 126 -18.67 4.65 6.54
N LYS A 127 -17.53 5.05 5.97
CA LYS A 127 -17.37 6.34 5.26
C LYS A 127 -18.31 6.46 4.06
N ARG A 128 -18.37 5.44 3.20
CA ARG A 128 -19.26 5.39 2.02
C ARG A 128 -20.75 5.44 2.38
N PHE A 129 -21.15 4.85 3.50
CA PHE A 129 -22.52 4.88 4.00
C PHE A 129 -22.86 6.24 4.60
N ALA A 130 -21.95 6.83 5.37
CA ALA A 130 -22.08 8.19 5.89
C ALA A 130 -22.22 9.23 4.77
N GLU A 131 -21.43 9.13 3.71
CA GLU A 131 -21.55 9.99 2.51
C GLU A 131 -22.93 9.87 1.83
N LYS A 132 -23.61 8.73 1.95
CA LYS A 132 -24.93 8.48 1.36
C LYS A 132 -26.08 8.77 2.33
N GLY A 133 -25.81 9.09 3.59
CA GLY A 133 -26.83 9.27 4.63
C GLY A 133 -27.57 7.97 5.00
N ILE A 134 -27.01 6.80 4.71
CA ILE A 134 -27.63 5.51 5.02
C ILE A 134 -26.94 4.95 6.28
N PRO A 135 -27.66 4.51 7.31
CA PRO A 135 -27.06 3.94 8.51
C PRO A 135 -26.29 2.65 8.19
N PHE A 136 -25.12 2.47 8.81
CA PHE A 136 -24.26 1.31 8.57
C PHE A 136 -24.87 0.05 9.23
N PRO A 137 -25.12 -1.04 8.48
CA PRO A 137 -25.67 -2.25 9.05
C PRO A 137 -24.66 -2.88 10.00
N GLY A 138 -25.01 -2.93 11.29
CA GLY A 138 -24.20 -3.56 12.33
C GLY A 138 -23.86 -2.67 13.52
N SER A 139 -23.91 -1.33 13.40
CA SER A 139 -23.67 -0.47 14.57
C SER A 139 -24.78 -0.58 15.61
N GLU A 140 -26.02 -0.77 15.18
CA GLU A 140 -27.16 -0.96 16.09
C GLU A 140 -27.13 -2.34 16.72
N ALA A 141 -26.88 -3.40 15.94
CA ALA A 141 -26.79 -4.76 16.49
C ALA A 141 -25.62 -4.93 17.47
N GLU A 142 -24.48 -4.27 17.24
CA GLU A 142 -23.35 -4.29 18.18
C GLU A 142 -23.67 -3.49 19.45
N ASN A 143 -24.34 -2.33 19.32
CA ASN A 143 -24.84 -1.57 20.46
C ASN A 143 -25.94 -2.31 21.23
N ASP A 144 -26.85 -2.99 20.55
CA ASP A 144 -27.95 -3.76 21.14
C ASP A 144 -27.41 -5.06 21.77
N ALA A 145 -26.41 -5.70 21.18
CA ALA A 145 -25.68 -6.81 21.81
C ALA A 145 -24.90 -6.34 23.05
N ALA A 146 -24.29 -5.15 23.01
CA ALA A 146 -23.66 -4.54 24.17
C ALA A 146 -24.68 -4.17 25.26
N ARG A 147 -25.88 -3.72 24.86
CA ARG A 147 -26.97 -3.30 25.77
C ARG A 147 -27.76 -4.46 26.36
N SER A 148 -27.85 -5.58 25.64
CA SER A 148 -28.52 -6.80 26.08
C SER A 148 -27.61 -7.72 26.90
N ARG A 149 -26.31 -7.43 27.02
CA ARG A 149 -25.47 -8.06 28.04
C ARG A 149 -25.98 -7.65 29.42
N PRO A 150 -26.52 -8.59 30.22
CA PRO A 150 -26.98 -8.27 31.56
C PRO A 150 -25.82 -7.70 32.37
N ALA A 151 -26.02 -6.54 33.00
CA ALA A 151 -25.02 -5.82 33.79
C ALA A 151 -24.36 -6.65 34.91
N ALA A 152 -24.91 -7.83 35.21
CA ALA A 152 -24.47 -8.73 36.26
C ALA A 152 -23.17 -9.50 35.96
N ALA A 153 -22.61 -9.47 34.74
CA ALA A 153 -21.39 -10.22 34.39
C ALA A 153 -20.11 -9.36 34.30
N ILE A 154 -20.17 -8.06 34.61
CA ILE A 154 -18.98 -7.22 34.76
C ILE A 154 -18.46 -7.40 36.20
N ALA A 155 -18.01 -8.61 36.51
CA ALA A 155 -17.06 -8.77 37.60
C ALA A 155 -15.76 -8.07 37.15
N PRO A 156 -15.14 -7.21 37.97
CA PRO A 156 -13.85 -6.62 37.65
C PRO A 156 -12.83 -7.76 37.58
N ALA A 157 -12.53 -8.23 36.35
CA ALA A 157 -11.36 -9.07 36.12
C ALA A 157 -10.16 -8.24 36.56
N GLY A 158 -9.58 -8.66 37.67
CA GLY A 158 -8.57 -7.93 38.41
C GLY A 158 -7.49 -7.38 37.51
N SER A 159 -7.16 -6.13 37.80
CA SER A 159 -5.92 -5.44 37.44
C SER A 159 -4.70 -6.37 37.65
N ALA A 160 -4.37 -7.16 36.63
CA ALA A 160 -3.14 -7.92 36.57
C ALA A 160 -2.04 -6.97 36.09
N LYS A 161 -1.57 -6.16 37.05
CA LYS A 161 -0.19 -5.73 37.24
C LYS A 161 0.68 -5.76 35.97
N SER A 162 0.75 -4.60 35.33
CA SER A 162 1.81 -4.18 34.42
C SER A 162 3.18 -4.64 34.93
N ARG A 163 3.73 -5.66 34.27
CA ARG A 163 5.14 -6.03 34.38
C ARG A 163 5.88 -5.10 33.42
N ALA A 164 6.51 -4.07 33.99
CA ALA A 164 7.52 -3.29 33.30
C ALA A 164 8.57 -4.25 32.72
N VAL A 165 8.63 -4.32 31.40
CA VAL A 165 9.79 -4.89 30.69
C VAL A 165 10.69 -3.69 30.40
N SER A 166 11.65 -3.49 31.29
CA SER A 166 12.87 -2.73 31.04
C SER A 166 13.77 -3.58 30.14
N GLU A 167 13.80 -3.27 28.85
CA GLU A 167 14.87 -3.71 27.95
C GLU A 167 15.97 -2.64 27.95
N ASP A 168 16.85 -2.75 28.95
CA ASP A 168 18.23 -2.28 28.89
C ASP A 168 19.05 -3.36 28.17
N SER A 169 19.56 -3.12 26.96
CA SER A 169 20.82 -3.71 26.42
C SER A 169 21.16 -3.04 25.08
N GLU A 170 22.06 -2.06 25.05
CA GLU A 170 23.52 -2.22 24.88
C GLU A 170 23.91 -2.48 23.41
N ALA A 171 24.32 -1.39 22.74
CA ALA A 171 24.93 -1.44 21.41
C ALA A 171 26.45 -1.69 21.58
N PRO A 172 27.06 -2.62 20.84
CA PRO A 172 28.51 -2.75 20.83
C PRO A 172 29.16 -1.65 19.97
N GLU A 173 30.06 -0.88 20.59
CA GLU A 173 31.14 -0.18 19.89
C GLU A 173 31.94 -1.20 19.08
N VAL A 174 32.09 -0.92 17.78
CA VAL A 174 33.05 -1.63 16.92
C VAL A 174 34.14 -0.63 16.57
N GLU A 175 35.24 -0.69 17.30
CA GLU A 175 36.54 -0.18 16.88
C GLU A 175 37.21 -1.22 15.99
N ALA A 176 37.55 -0.83 14.75
CA ALA A 176 38.75 -1.20 14.00
C ALA A 176 38.76 -0.49 12.63
#